data_AF-A0A2B8ARE1-F1
#
_entry.id   AF-A0A2B8ARE1-F1
#
_cell.length_a   1.000
_cell.length_b   1.000
_cell.length_c   1.000
_cell.angle_alpha   90.00
_cell.angle_beta   90.00
_cell.angle_gamma   90.00
#
_symmetry.space_group_name_H-M   'P 1'
#
loop_
_entity.id
_entity.type
_entity.pdbx_description
1 polymer ?
#
loop_
_entity_poly.entity_id
_entity_poly.type
_entity_poly.pdbx_seq_one_letter_code
_entity_poly.pdbx_strand_id
1 'polypeptide(L)'
;MTSSSQEEIRNTAQAVTDLHIATVPGEHARPAGHAAANLCSEAGPALLAAPTQLQNLIAEAIEIGYAAALRDVRDGDFDGDLQEWRPGLFQE
;
A
#
# COMPACT_ATOMS: atom_id res chain seq x y z
N MET A 1 -31.96 -1.95 -10.61
CA MET A 1 -30.99 -2.92 -10.06
C MET A 1 -29.54 -2.41 -10.05
N THR A 2 -29.24 -1.19 -10.52
CA THR A 2 -27.88 -0.62 -10.56
C THR A 2 -27.46 0.13 -9.29
N SER A 3 -28.38 0.48 -8.38
CA SER A 3 -28.03 1.26 -7.19
C SER A 3 -27.23 0.46 -6.16
N SER A 4 -27.51 -0.85 -6.01
CA SER A 4 -26.79 -1.74 -5.07
C SER A 4 -25.29 -1.80 -5.38
N SER A 5 -24.93 -2.10 -6.63
CA SER A 5 -23.52 -2.27 -7.00
C SER A 5 -22.71 -0.96 -6.96
N GLN A 6 -23.32 0.18 -7.30
CA GLN A 6 -22.65 1.48 -7.17
C GLN A 6 -22.44 1.89 -5.70
N GLU A 7 -23.40 1.55 -4.84
CA GLU A 7 -23.31 1.78 -3.41
C GLU A 7 -22.25 0.88 -2.76
N GLU A 8 -22.19 -0.41 -3.14
CA GLU A 8 -21.15 -1.34 -2.72
C GLU A 8 -19.75 -0.87 -3.09
N ILE A 9 -19.55 -0.38 -4.33
CA ILE A 9 -18.26 0.19 -4.77
C ILE A 9 -17.90 1.42 -3.93
N ARG A 10 -18.86 2.31 -3.67
CA ARG A 10 -18.62 3.51 -2.85
C ARG A 10 -18.25 3.14 -1.41
N ASN A 11 -18.97 2.19 -0.82
CA ASN A 11 -18.69 1.73 0.54
C ASN A 11 -17.32 1.07 0.63
N THR A 12 -16.93 0.31 -0.39
CA THR A 12 -15.60 -0.30 -0.48
C THR A 12 -14.51 0.75 -0.60
N ALA A 13 -14.72 1.76 -1.46
CA ALA A 13 -13.79 2.88 -1.60
C ALA A 13 -13.59 3.62 -0.27
N GLN A 14 -14.68 3.90 0.46
CA GLN A 14 -14.61 4.54 1.77
C GLN A 14 -13.83 3.68 2.78
N ALA A 15 -14.07 2.36 2.80
CA ALA A 15 -13.35 1.47 3.70
C ALA A 15 -11.83 1.46 3.44
N VAL A 16 -11.40 1.55 2.18
CA VAL A 16 -9.97 1.67 1.83
C VAL A 16 -9.40 2.98 2.36
N THR A 17 -10.09 4.10 2.13
CA THR A 17 -9.63 5.41 2.62
C THR A 17 -9.57 5.46 4.15
N ASP A 18 -10.57 4.91 4.85
CA ASP A 18 -10.56 4.85 6.32
C ASP A 18 -9.41 3.98 6.83
N LEU A 19 -9.13 2.86 6.16
CA LEU A 19 -8.01 1.99 6.49
C LEU A 19 -6.67 2.68 6.23
N HIS A 20 -6.55 3.47 5.15
CA HIS A 20 -5.36 4.26 4.85
C HIS A 20 -5.05 5.25 5.97
N ILE A 21 -6.04 6.02 6.39
CA ILE A 21 -5.93 6.97 7.51
C ILE A 21 -5.47 6.27 8.80
N ALA A 22 -5.97 5.07 9.07
CA ALA A 22 -5.62 4.31 10.27
C ALA A 22 -4.24 3.63 10.20
N THR A 23 -3.79 3.23 9.01
CA THR A 23 -2.66 2.30 8.83
C THR A 23 -1.38 2.99 8.39
N VAL A 24 -1.46 4.19 7.82
CA VAL A 24 -0.31 4.91 7.26
C VAL A 24 0.06 6.09 8.17
N PRO A 25 0.80 5.86 9.29
CA PRO A 25 1.26 6.93 10.16
C PRO A 25 2.26 7.83 9.43
N GLY A 26 2.42 9.06 9.91
CA GLY A 26 3.24 10.09 9.23
C GLY A 26 4.69 9.67 8.93
N GLU A 27 5.29 8.80 9.75
CA GLU A 27 6.64 8.27 9.52
C GLU A 27 6.73 7.30 8.32
N HIS A 28 5.66 6.57 8.03
CA HIS A 28 5.58 5.63 6.91
C HIS A 28 4.90 6.24 5.68
N ALA A 29 4.19 7.37 5.82
CA ALA A 29 3.48 8.03 4.72
C ALA A 29 4.37 8.37 3.52
N ARG A 30 5.55 8.94 3.76
CA ARG A 30 6.48 9.29 2.68
C ARG A 30 7.01 8.07 1.92
N PRO A 31 7.60 7.05 2.58
CA PRO A 31 8.08 5.87 1.87
C PRO A 31 6.95 5.06 1.22
N ALA A 32 5.78 4.96 1.87
CA ALA A 32 4.59 4.34 1.29
C ALA A 32 4.13 5.06 0.00
N GLY A 33 4.02 6.39 0.03
CA GLY A 33 3.64 7.17 -1.15
C GLY A 33 4.66 7.06 -2.29
N HIS A 34 5.95 6.92 -1.97
CA HIS A 34 6.97 6.65 -2.99
C HIS A 34 6.81 5.26 -3.62
N ALA A 35 6.51 4.23 -2.82
CA ALA A 35 6.22 2.90 -3.32
C ALA A 35 4.98 2.88 -4.23
N ALA A 36 3.91 3.58 -3.83
CA ALA A 36 2.72 3.75 -4.65
C ALA A 36 3.03 4.46 -5.98
N ALA A 37 3.79 5.56 -5.95
CA ALA A 37 4.20 6.26 -7.17
C ALA A 37 4.99 5.35 -8.12
N ASN A 38 5.94 4.57 -7.60
CA ASN A 38 6.75 3.66 -8.40
C ASN A 38 5.89 2.59 -9.07
N LEU A 39 5.06 1.88 -8.30
CA LEU A 39 4.18 0.84 -8.83
C LEU A 39 3.15 1.39 -9.81
N CYS A 40 2.55 2.54 -9.52
CA CYS A 40 1.61 3.20 -10.42
C CYS A 40 2.27 3.68 -11.71
N SER A 41 3.55 4.08 -11.68
CA SER A 41 4.29 4.48 -12.88
C SER A 41 4.56 3.29 -13.82
N GLU A 42 4.68 2.09 -13.28
CA GLU A 42 4.93 0.85 -14.04
C GLU A 42 3.65 0.20 -14.59
N ALA A 43 2.48 0.54 -14.03
CA ALA A 43 1.18 -0.02 -14.44
C ALA A 43 0.75 0.36 -15.88
N GLY A 44 1.47 1.30 -16.51
CA GLY A 44 1.30 1.62 -17.92
C GLY A 44 0.01 2.38 -18.25
N PRO A 45 -0.40 2.41 -19.53
CA PRO A 45 -1.47 3.30 -20.02
C PRO A 45 -2.84 3.05 -19.39
N ALA A 46 -3.11 1.82 -18.93
CA ALA A 46 -4.40 1.43 -18.39
C ALA A 46 -4.71 2.16 -17.07
N LEU A 47 -3.72 2.31 -16.19
CA LEU A 47 -3.90 3.05 -14.94
C LEU A 47 -4.01 4.55 -15.19
N LEU A 48 -3.24 5.08 -16.14
CA LEU A 48 -3.30 6.50 -16.52
C LEU A 48 -4.67 6.90 -17.11
N ALA A 49 -5.32 5.98 -17.83
CA ALA A 49 -6.65 6.18 -18.39
C ALA A 49 -7.79 5.95 -17.39
N ALA A 50 -7.50 5.41 -16.20
CA ALA A 50 -8.50 5.17 -15.18
C ALA A 50 -9.02 6.50 -14.57
N PRO A 51 -10.25 6.54 -14.05
CA PRO A 51 -10.73 7.70 -13.30
C PRO A 51 -9.81 8.02 -12.11
N THR A 52 -9.60 9.30 -11.82
CA THR A 52 -8.74 9.76 -10.70
C THR A 52 -9.10 9.10 -9.38
N GLN A 53 -10.39 8.90 -9.11
CA GLN A 53 -10.83 8.24 -7.88
C GLN A 53 -10.32 6.80 -7.78
N LEU A 54 -10.29 6.05 -8.89
CA LEU A 54 -9.74 4.70 -8.92
C LEU A 54 -8.21 4.72 -8.77
N GLN A 55 -7.53 5.69 -9.39
CA GLN A 55 -6.09 5.85 -9.23
C GLN A 55 -5.72 6.11 -7.76
N ASN A 56 -6.47 6.99 -7.08
CA ASN A 56 -6.27 7.28 -5.66
C ASN A 56 -6.51 6.06 -4.79
N LEU A 57 -7.58 5.30 -5.03
CA LEU A 57 -7.86 4.07 -4.27
C LEU A 57 -6.76 3.02 -4.44
N ILE A 58 -6.19 2.90 -5.63
CA ILE A 58 -5.05 2.00 -5.89
C ILE A 58 -3.82 2.49 -5.12
N ALA A 59 -3.53 3.79 -5.14
CA ALA A 59 -2.43 4.35 -4.38
C ALA A 59 -2.61 4.13 -2.87
N GLU A 60 -3.79 4.43 -2.32
CA GLU A 60 -4.12 4.20 -0.90
C GLU A 60 -3.94 2.73 -0.51
N ALA A 61 -4.41 1.79 -1.34
CA ALA A 61 -4.24 0.35 -1.11
C ALA A 61 -2.76 -0.08 -1.07
N ILE A 62 -1.94 0.45 -1.99
CA ILE A 62 -0.50 0.19 -1.99
C ILE A 62 0.15 0.78 -0.73
N GLU A 63 -0.22 2.01 -0.37
CA GLU A 63 0.35 2.69 0.78
C GLU A 63 0.03 1.96 2.10
N ILE A 64 -1.19 1.44 2.25
CA ILE A 64 -1.60 0.58 3.37
C ILE A 64 -0.70 -0.64 3.48
N GLY A 65 -0.54 -1.39 2.38
CA GLY A 65 0.27 -2.61 2.36
C GLY A 65 1.74 -2.33 2.66
N TYR A 66 2.29 -1.25 2.10
CA TYR A 66 3.68 -0.87 2.32
C TYR A 66 3.93 -0.40 3.76
N ALA A 67 3.02 0.39 4.34
CA ALA A 67 3.13 0.83 5.72
C ALA A 67 2.99 -0.34 6.71
N ALA A 68 2.14 -1.33 6.41
CA ALA A 68 2.07 -2.57 7.18
C ALA A 68 3.42 -3.33 7.12
N ALA A 69 3.96 -3.56 5.93
CA ALA A 69 5.24 -4.25 5.77
C ALA A 69 6.40 -3.53 6.48
N LEU A 70 6.44 -2.19 6.43
CA LEU A 70 7.47 -1.42 7.15
C LEU A 70 7.39 -1.60 8.67
N ARG A 71 6.18 -1.70 9.22
CA ARG A 71 5.97 -1.95 10.64
C ARG A 71 6.42 -3.37 11.01
N ASP A 72 6.05 -4.37 10.23
CA ASP A 72 6.46 -5.76 10.45
C ASP A 72 8.01 -5.87 10.42
N VAL A 73 8.66 -5.20 9.46
CA VAL A 73 10.14 -5.09 9.40
C VAL A 73 10.69 -4.39 10.64
N ARG A 74 10.09 -3.29 11.09
CA ARG A 74 10.54 -2.55 12.27
C ARG A 74 10.40 -3.38 13.56
N ASP A 75 9.32 -4.14 13.66
CA ASP A 75 8.99 -4.92 14.84
C ASP A 75 9.75 -6.26 14.87
N GLY A 76 10.51 -6.56 13.82
CA GLY A 76 11.45 -7.69 13.74
C GLY A 76 10.84 -8.98 13.18
N ASP A 77 9.63 -8.92 12.62
CA ASP A 77 8.89 -10.10 12.15
C ASP A 77 9.63 -10.83 11.01
N PHE A 78 10.51 -10.12 10.28
CA PHE A 78 11.31 -10.67 9.18
C PHE A 78 12.79 -10.89 9.54
N ASP A 79 13.20 -10.76 10.80
CA ASP A 79 14.62 -10.87 11.17
C ASP A 79 15.20 -12.26 10.87
N GLY A 80 14.41 -13.32 11.07
CA GLY A 80 14.81 -14.68 10.71
C GLY A 80 15.03 -14.87 9.21
N ASP A 81 14.11 -14.35 8.39
CA ASP A 81 14.23 -14.38 6.93
C ASP A 81 15.41 -13.53 6.45
N LEU A 82 15.63 -12.36 7.07
CA LEU A 82 16.79 -11.52 6.78
C LEU A 82 18.11 -12.21 7.12
N GLN A 83 18.16 -12.97 8.22
CA GLN A 83 19.33 -13.77 8.56
C GLN A 83 19.59 -14.87 7.52
N GLU A 84 18.54 -15.50 6.99
CA GLU A 84 18.65 -16.50 5.92
C GLU A 84 19.08 -15.87 4.58
N TRP A 85 18.45 -14.77 4.17
CA TRP A 85 18.66 -14.15 2.86
C TRP A 85 19.92 -13.31 2.79
N ARG A 86 20.33 -12.71 3.91
CA ARG A 86 21.46 -11.79 4.00
C ARG A 86 22.34 -12.12 5.22
N PRO A 87 22.90 -13.35 5.30
CA PRO A 87 23.66 -13.80 6.46
C PRO A 87 24.89 -12.93 6.76
N GLY A 88 25.48 -12.31 5.73
CA GLY A 88 26.62 -11.40 5.88
C GLY A 88 26.33 -10.07 6.58
N LEU A 89 25.05 -9.72 6.82
CA LEU A 89 24.71 -8.57 7.68
C LEU A 89 24.86 -8.88 9.17
N PHE A 90 25.00 -10.16 9.54
CA PHE A 90 24.97 -10.66 10.91
C PHE A 90 26.26 -11.39 11.31
N GLN A 91 27.27 -11.42 10.45
CA GLN A 91 28.58 -12.03 10.72
C GLN A 91 29.62 -10.92 10.94
N GLU A 92 30.24 -10.90 12.12
CA GLU A 92 31.38 -10.02 12.47
C GLU A 92 32.68 -10.46 11.79
#